data_AF-A0A8T1TU33-F1
#
_entry.id   AF-A0A8T1TU33-F1
#
_cell.length_a   1.000
_cell.length_b   1.000
_cell.length_c   1.000
_cell.angle_alpha   90.00
_cell.angle_beta   90.00
_cell.angle_gamma   90.00
#
_symmetry.space_group_name_H-M   'P 1'
#
loop_
_entity.id
_entity.type
_entity.pdbx_description
1 polymer ?
#
loop_
_entity_poly.entity_id
_entity_poly.type
_entity_poly.pdbx_seq_one_letter_code
_entity_poly.pdbx_strand_id
1 'polypeptide(L)'
;MNEGRHRNFTEEEDLALLRQALGDRPFRQPRGGILAKWDALAATFVADQNFPRESLSGKTASGRCDKLAKAHREHVAAAGLLVSGVSEEEDEKTTLLDEIIALIDDHATCLAAVKDNELRKREREEEASLASRRLAMETLSESSEGSPPKKRKETELKELLISLKEQEMADRKATRENKNDKKIMRMLVVRARMRARTC
;
A
#
# COMPACT_ATOMS: atom_id res chain seq x y z
N MET A 1 4.34 25.44 41.80
CA MET A 1 3.08 25.80 41.13
C MET A 1 2.64 24.53 40.40
N ASN A 2 1.47 23.98 40.73
CA ASN A 2 1.00 22.72 40.17
C ASN A 2 0.16 23.06 38.94
N GLU A 3 0.85 23.30 37.82
CA GLU A 3 0.19 23.59 36.55
C GLU A 3 -0.59 22.33 36.15
N GLY A 4 -1.91 22.49 36.10
CA GLY A 4 -2.83 21.38 35.99
C GLY A 4 -2.53 20.55 34.75
N ARG A 5 -2.35 19.24 34.95
CA ARG A 5 -2.33 18.23 33.88
C ARG A 5 -3.46 18.53 32.88
N HIS A 6 -3.12 19.18 31.76
CA HIS A 6 -4.08 19.44 30.69
C HIS A 6 -4.50 18.09 30.13
N ARG A 7 -5.72 17.67 30.50
CA ARG A 7 -6.26 16.35 30.12
C ARG A 7 -6.58 16.27 28.63
N ASN A 8 -6.79 17.42 28.00
CA ASN A 8 -7.17 17.55 26.60
C ASN A 8 -6.01 18.11 25.78
N PHE A 9 -6.00 17.80 24.49
CA PHE A 9 -5.07 18.36 23.52
C PHE A 9 -5.56 19.74 23.06
N THR A 10 -4.67 20.73 22.99
CA THR A 10 -4.91 22.01 22.32
C THR A 10 -4.75 21.88 20.81
N GLU A 11 -5.13 22.93 20.06
CA GLU A 11 -4.93 22.96 18.61
C GLU A 11 -3.46 22.99 18.22
N GLU A 12 -2.61 23.70 18.98
CA GLU A 12 -1.17 23.72 18.76
C GLU A 12 -0.55 22.34 19.04
N GLU A 13 -0.99 21.64 20.08
CA GLU A 13 -0.56 20.26 20.36
C GLU A 13 -0.99 19.31 19.23
N ASP A 14 -2.21 19.47 18.70
CA ASP A 14 -2.68 18.69 17.55
C ASP A 14 -1.83 18.95 16.30
N LEU A 15 -1.55 20.22 15.98
CA LEU A 15 -0.72 20.59 14.83
C LEU A 15 0.70 20.04 14.96
N ALA A 16 1.32 20.18 16.13
CA ALA A 16 2.65 19.64 16.38
C ALA A 16 2.66 18.11 16.20
N LEU A 17 1.67 17.41 16.78
CA LEU A 17 1.50 15.97 16.64
C LEU A 17 1.36 15.55 15.16
N LEU A 18 0.52 16.25 14.39
CA LEU A 18 0.26 15.94 12.99
C LEU A 18 1.51 16.17 12.12
N ARG A 19 2.22 17.29 12.31
CA ARG A 19 3.49 17.57 11.60
C ARG A 19 4.52 16.46 11.85
N GLN A 20 4.71 16.08 13.11
CA GLN A 20 5.67 15.03 13.46
C GLN A 20 5.22 13.66 12.93
N ALA A 21 3.92 13.33 13.02
CA ALA A 21 3.38 12.09 12.49
C ALA A 21 3.54 12.00 10.96
N LEU A 22 3.38 13.10 10.23
CA LEU A 22 3.60 13.16 8.79
C LEU A 22 5.07 12.91 8.41
N GLY A 23 6.00 13.45 9.22
CA GLY A 23 7.44 13.23 9.07
C GLY A 23 7.87 11.79 9.37
N ASP A 24 7.52 11.27 10.54
CA ASP A 24 7.98 9.98 11.05
C ASP A 24 7.19 8.78 10.49
N ARG A 25 5.96 9.03 10.04
CA ARG A 25 5.02 8.04 9.46
C ARG A 25 4.86 6.79 10.32
N PRO A 26 4.53 6.92 11.62
CA PRO A 26 4.35 5.79 12.52
C PRO A 26 3.20 4.86 12.10
N PHE A 27 2.21 5.38 11.37
CA PHE A 27 1.06 4.64 10.84
C PHE A 27 1.38 3.71 9.65
N ARG A 28 2.59 3.79 9.05
CA ARG A 28 3.01 2.93 7.92
C ARG A 28 3.83 1.70 8.34
N GLN A 29 3.93 1.45 9.65
CA GLN A 29 4.73 0.33 10.12
C GLN A 29 4.03 -1.01 9.91
N PRO A 30 4.78 -2.08 9.61
CA PRO A 30 4.24 -3.43 9.56
C PRO A 30 3.69 -3.86 10.93
N ARG A 31 2.86 -4.91 10.94
CA ARG A 31 2.26 -5.49 12.15
C ARG A 31 3.33 -5.70 13.23
N GLY A 32 3.07 -5.19 14.43
CA GLY A 32 3.96 -5.30 15.59
C GLY A 32 4.96 -4.13 15.78
N GLY A 33 5.20 -3.30 14.76
CA GLY A 33 6.13 -2.16 14.84
C GLY A 33 5.49 -0.79 15.06
N ILE A 34 4.16 -0.68 14.89
CA ILE A 34 3.42 0.59 14.92
C ILE A 34 3.58 1.31 16.27
N LEU A 35 3.33 0.61 17.39
CA LEU A 35 3.35 1.25 18.70
C LEU A 35 4.76 1.73 19.09
N ALA A 36 5.81 0.98 18.75
CA ALA A 36 7.19 1.39 19.01
C ALA A 36 7.57 2.69 18.28
N LYS A 37 7.05 2.90 17.06
CA LYS A 37 7.26 4.18 16.36
C LYS A 37 6.47 5.32 16.97
N TRP A 38 5.26 5.06 17.44
CA TRP A 38 4.50 6.05 18.20
C TRP A 38 5.17 6.39 19.53
N ASP A 39 5.78 5.42 20.21
CA ASP A 39 6.53 5.66 21.45
C ASP A 39 7.80 6.48 21.18
N ALA A 40 8.50 6.21 20.07
CA ALA A 40 9.64 7.02 19.65
C ALA A 40 9.23 8.48 19.36
N LEU A 41 8.13 8.68 18.63
CA LEU A 41 7.55 10.00 18.39
C LEU A 41 7.10 10.67 19.69
N ALA A 42 6.49 9.93 20.63
CA ALA A 42 6.10 10.50 21.91
C ALA A 42 7.33 10.93 22.74
N ALA A 43 8.42 10.16 22.67
CA ALA A 43 9.67 10.50 23.33
C ALA A 43 10.30 11.78 22.77
N THR A 44 10.15 12.09 21.47
CA THR A 44 10.65 13.37 20.91
C THR A 44 9.89 14.56 21.50
N PHE A 45 8.56 14.44 21.69
CA PHE A 45 7.76 15.49 22.34
C PHE A 45 8.09 15.66 23.81
N VAL A 46 8.30 14.57 24.54
CA VAL A 46 8.67 14.63 25.97
C VAL A 46 10.07 15.22 26.17
N ALA A 47 10.97 15.03 25.21
CA ALA A 47 12.31 15.62 25.24
C ALA A 47 12.34 17.11 24.86
N ASP A 48 11.29 17.60 24.18
CA ASP A 48 11.17 18.99 23.78
C ASP A 48 10.63 19.85 24.93
N GLN A 49 11.45 20.79 25.42
CA GLN A 49 11.08 21.70 26.51
C GLN A 49 9.98 22.68 26.11
N ASN A 50 9.75 22.87 24.81
CA ASN A 50 8.71 23.75 24.28
C ASN A 50 7.36 23.05 24.14
N PHE A 51 7.29 21.72 24.33
CA PHE A 51 6.03 21.00 24.31
C PHE A 51 5.37 21.08 25.71
N PRO A 52 4.13 21.58 25.82
CA PRO A 52 3.50 21.89 27.11
C PRO A 52 3.18 20.66 27.97
N ARG A 53 3.38 19.44 27.46
CA ARG A 53 2.98 18.20 28.12
C ARG A 53 4.20 17.43 28.64
N GLU A 54 4.25 17.29 29.96
CA GLU A 54 5.32 16.57 30.69
C GLU A 54 5.41 15.07 30.38
N SER A 55 4.31 14.45 29.92
CA SER A 55 4.31 13.03 29.54
C SER A 55 3.34 12.74 28.39
N LEU A 56 3.87 12.08 27.38
CA LEU A 56 3.11 11.56 26.24
C LEU A 56 3.51 10.11 26.01
N SER A 57 2.52 9.23 25.80
CA SER A 57 2.76 7.84 25.42
C SER A 57 2.43 7.65 23.94
N GLY A 58 3.06 6.68 23.28
CA GLY A 58 2.75 6.35 21.90
C GLY A 58 1.28 5.97 21.72
N LYS A 59 0.68 5.28 22.70
CA LYS A 59 -0.76 4.96 22.69
C LYS A 59 -1.66 6.19 22.73
N THR A 60 -1.29 7.19 23.52
CA THR A 60 -2.04 8.46 23.60
C THR A 60 -1.90 9.26 22.31
N ALA A 61 -0.68 9.35 21.78
CA ALA A 61 -0.38 10.04 20.52
C ALA A 61 -1.12 9.39 19.34
N SER A 62 -1.03 8.06 19.21
CA SER A 62 -1.72 7.31 18.15
C SER A 62 -3.23 7.48 18.27
N GLY A 63 -3.78 7.31 19.48
CA GLY A 63 -5.22 7.45 19.72
C GLY A 63 -5.75 8.86 19.47
N ARG A 64 -4.93 9.89 19.68
CA ARG A 64 -5.30 11.27 19.32
C ARG A 64 -5.28 11.48 17.81
N CYS A 65 -4.22 11.03 17.13
CA CYS A 65 -4.13 11.10 15.67
C CYS A 65 -5.29 10.37 14.99
N ASP A 66 -5.64 9.17 15.44
CA ASP A 66 -6.75 8.39 14.88
C ASP A 66 -8.10 9.12 15.04
N LYS A 67 -8.32 9.77 16.19
CA LYS A 67 -9.54 10.56 16.43
C LYS A 67 -9.62 11.76 15.48
N LEU A 68 -8.51 12.46 15.27
CA LEU A 68 -8.46 13.61 14.35
C LEU A 68 -8.71 13.16 12.91
N ALA A 69 -8.05 12.10 12.46
CA ALA A 69 -8.25 11.55 11.13
C ALA A 69 -9.69 11.09 10.90
N LYS A 70 -10.32 10.46 11.90
CA LYS A 70 -11.72 10.05 11.82
C LYS A 70 -12.66 11.25 11.71
N ALA A 71 -12.50 12.25 12.59
CA ALA A 71 -13.32 13.45 12.58
C ALA A 71 -13.20 14.21 11.23
N HIS A 72 -11.99 14.28 10.67
CA HIS A 72 -11.75 14.89 9.37
C HIS A 72 -12.45 14.15 8.23
N ARG A 73 -12.39 12.81 8.20
CA ARG A 73 -13.13 12.02 7.20
C ARG A 73 -14.63 12.27 7.28
N GLU A 74 -15.19 12.35 8.49
CA GLU A 74 -16.60 12.66 8.71
C GLU A 74 -16.94 14.08 8.22
N HIS A 75 -16.07 15.05 8.48
CA HIS A 75 -16.22 16.43 8.01
C HIS A 75 -16.20 16.52 6.48
N VAL A 76 -15.18 15.96 5.82
CA VAL A 76 -15.06 15.94 4.36
C VAL A 76 -16.23 15.20 3.71
N ALA A 77 -16.68 14.08 4.29
CA ALA A 77 -17.84 13.36 3.79
C ALA A 77 -19.13 14.19 3.91
N ALA A 78 -19.33 14.88 5.04
CA ALA A 78 -20.47 15.77 5.22
C ALA A 78 -20.42 16.96 4.25
N ALA A 79 -19.28 17.63 4.12
CA ALA A 79 -19.07 18.73 3.17
C ALA A 79 -19.32 18.30 1.72
N GLY A 80 -18.83 17.12 1.34
CA GLY A 80 -19.04 16.53 0.01
C GLY A 80 -20.50 16.12 -0.28
N LEU A 81 -21.34 15.94 0.73
CA LEU A 81 -22.79 15.75 0.55
C LEU A 81 -23.55 17.08 0.44
N LEU A 82 -22.95 18.18 0.88
CA LEU A 82 -23.57 19.50 0.97
C LEU A 82 -23.17 20.44 -0.17
N VAL A 83 -22.50 19.94 -1.23
CA VAL A 83 -21.86 20.72 -2.32
C VAL A 83 -22.69 21.93 -2.76
N SER A 84 -22.30 23.11 -2.29
CA SER A 84 -22.41 24.40 -2.98
C SER A 84 -21.79 25.52 -2.13
N GLY A 85 -20.53 25.85 -2.38
CA GLY A 85 -20.07 27.24 -2.29
C GLY A 85 -19.54 27.74 -0.94
N VAL A 86 -19.19 26.89 0.02
CA VAL A 86 -18.40 27.34 1.18
C VAL A 86 -16.93 27.13 0.86
N SER A 87 -16.23 28.22 0.54
CA SER A 87 -14.78 28.29 0.57
C SER A 87 -14.36 28.26 2.03
N GLU A 88 -14.14 27.08 2.58
CA GLU A 88 -13.48 26.95 3.87
C GLU A 88 -12.01 27.35 3.69
N GLU A 89 -11.47 28.16 4.59
CA GLU A 89 -10.02 28.34 4.66
C GLU A 89 -9.41 26.95 4.91
N GLU A 90 -8.63 26.46 3.95
CA GLU A 90 -7.76 25.30 4.15
C GLU A 90 -6.74 25.66 5.23
N ASP A 91 -7.09 25.36 6.47
CA ASP A 91 -6.17 25.50 7.59
C ASP A 91 -5.04 24.46 7.45
N GLU A 92 -3.90 24.71 8.06
CA GLU A 92 -2.77 23.78 8.02
C GLU A 92 -3.17 22.38 8.55
N LYS A 93 -4.11 22.34 9.49
CA LYS A 93 -4.60 21.11 10.10
C LYS A 93 -5.30 20.21 9.08
N THR A 94 -6.20 20.74 8.27
CA THR A 94 -6.92 20.02 7.20
C THR A 94 -5.94 19.50 6.16
N THR A 95 -4.98 20.34 5.72
CA THR A 95 -3.92 19.93 4.78
C THR A 95 -3.10 18.74 5.33
N LEU A 96 -2.65 18.82 6.58
CA LEU A 96 -1.90 17.73 7.22
C LEU A 96 -2.73 16.46 7.36
N LEU A 97 -4.02 16.59 7.68
CA LEU A 97 -4.93 15.46 7.83
C LEU A 97 -5.20 14.78 6.49
N ASP A 98 -5.42 15.53 5.42
CA ASP A 98 -5.59 15.01 4.06
C ASP A 98 -4.35 14.22 3.62
N GLU A 99 -3.15 14.76 3.82
CA GLU A 99 -1.91 14.06 3.49
C GLU A 99 -1.71 12.78 4.31
N ILE A 100 -1.95 12.82 5.62
CA ILE A 100 -1.84 11.64 6.49
C ILE A 100 -2.85 10.57 6.08
N ILE A 101 -4.10 10.95 5.82
CA ILE A 101 -5.17 10.04 5.39
C ILE A 101 -4.82 9.39 4.06
N ALA A 102 -4.37 10.17 3.07
CA ALA A 102 -3.93 9.64 1.78
C ALA A 102 -2.81 8.61 1.95
N LEU A 103 -1.82 8.88 2.81
CA LEU A 103 -0.74 7.94 3.08
C LEU A 103 -1.21 6.65 3.80
N ILE A 104 -2.21 6.75 4.67
CA ILE A 104 -2.81 5.60 5.35
C ILE A 104 -3.55 4.71 4.32
N ASP A 105 -4.37 5.33 3.47
CA ASP A 105 -5.18 4.62 2.48
C ASP A 105 -4.30 4.00 1.38
N ASP A 106 -3.27 4.70 0.93
CA ASP A 106 -2.23 4.17 0.02
C ASP A 106 -1.50 2.97 0.64
N HIS A 107 -1.20 3.01 1.94
CA HIS A 107 -0.57 1.88 2.60
C HIS A 107 -1.50 0.68 2.68
N ALA A 108 -2.78 0.90 3.01
CA ALA A 108 -3.79 -0.15 3.07
C ALA A 108 -4.01 -0.81 1.70
N THR A 109 -4.09 -0.02 0.62
CA THR A 109 -4.25 -0.53 -0.76
C THR A 109 -3.02 -1.31 -1.21
N CYS A 110 -1.80 -0.85 -0.90
CA CYS A 110 -0.57 -1.60 -1.18
C CYS A 110 -0.57 -2.96 -0.45
N LEU A 111 -0.94 -2.99 0.83
CA LEU A 111 -0.99 -4.24 1.60
C LEU A 111 -2.05 -5.21 1.06
N ALA A 112 -3.20 -4.70 0.63
CA ALA A 112 -4.23 -5.52 -0.01
C ALA A 112 -3.73 -6.12 -1.32
N ALA A 113 -3.07 -5.32 -2.17
CA ALA A 113 -2.51 -5.76 -3.44
C ALA A 113 -1.40 -6.82 -3.26
N VAL A 114 -0.56 -6.70 -2.22
CA VAL A 114 0.45 -7.72 -1.91
C VAL A 114 -0.22 -9.06 -1.57
N LYS A 115 -1.20 -9.04 -0.66
CA LYS A 115 -1.92 -10.25 -0.25
C LYS A 115 -2.66 -10.92 -1.41
N ASP A 116 -3.30 -10.11 -2.25
CA ASP A 116 -4.03 -10.57 -3.43
C ASP A 116 -3.08 -11.21 -4.46
N ASN A 117 -1.90 -10.63 -4.68
CA ASN A 117 -0.87 -11.24 -5.54
C ASN A 117 -0.33 -12.56 -4.96
N GLU A 118 -0.13 -12.64 -3.65
CA GLU A 118 0.30 -13.87 -2.98
C GLU A 118 -0.75 -14.98 -3.11
N LEU A 119 -2.03 -14.63 -2.95
CA LEU A 119 -3.15 -15.55 -3.14
C LEU A 119 -3.20 -16.07 -4.58
N ARG A 120 -3.20 -15.18 -5.58
CA ARG A 120 -3.21 -15.58 -7.00
C ARG A 120 -2.01 -16.42 -7.39
N LYS A 121 -0.84 -16.16 -6.78
CA LYS A 121 0.34 -16.99 -7.00
C LYS A 121 0.11 -18.41 -6.48
N ARG A 122 -0.45 -18.56 -5.28
CA ARG A 122 -0.79 -19.88 -4.72
C ARG A 122 -1.82 -20.62 -5.57
N GLU A 123 -2.88 -19.94 -6.01
CA GLU A 123 -3.91 -20.52 -6.86
C GLU A 123 -3.32 -21.06 -8.18
N ARG A 124 -2.42 -20.31 -8.83
CA ARG A 124 -1.73 -20.78 -10.04
C ARG A 124 -0.82 -21.98 -9.78
N GLU A 125 -0.12 -22.01 -8.64
CA GLU A 125 0.71 -23.15 -8.24
C GLU A 125 -0.13 -24.41 -7.99
N GLU A 126 -1.30 -24.25 -7.36
CA GLU A 126 -2.26 -25.33 -7.13
C GLU A 126 -2.88 -25.83 -8.46
N GLU A 127 -3.27 -24.92 -9.35
CA GLU A 127 -3.81 -25.27 -10.67
C GLU A 127 -2.77 -26.00 -11.53
N ALA A 128 -1.52 -25.52 -11.56
CA ALA A 128 -0.42 -26.18 -12.27
C ALA A 128 -0.12 -27.59 -11.70
N SER A 129 -0.21 -27.75 -10.38
CA SER A 129 -0.06 -29.05 -9.70
C SER A 129 -1.19 -30.02 -10.09
N LEU A 130 -2.44 -29.54 -10.14
CA LEU A 130 -3.59 -30.33 -10.56
C LEU A 130 -3.51 -30.71 -12.03
N ALA A 131 -3.11 -29.79 -12.91
CA ALA A 131 -2.91 -30.06 -14.34
C ALA A 131 -1.83 -31.13 -14.55
N SER A 132 -0.70 -31.02 -13.85
CA SER A 132 0.38 -32.01 -13.90
C SER A 132 -0.11 -33.40 -13.46
N ARG A 133 -0.91 -33.47 -12.39
CA ARG A 133 -1.51 -34.73 -11.92
C ARG A 133 -2.47 -35.33 -12.94
N ARG A 134 -3.31 -34.51 -13.59
CA ARG A 134 -4.24 -34.97 -14.63
C ARG A 134 -3.51 -35.56 -15.83
N LEU A 135 -2.50 -34.86 -16.35
CA LEU A 135 -1.68 -35.33 -17.47
C LEU A 135 -0.95 -36.64 -17.15
N ALA A 136 -0.42 -36.78 -15.93
CA ALA A 136 0.20 -38.02 -15.49
C ALA A 136 -0.79 -39.19 -15.44
N MET A 137 -2.04 -38.96 -15.01
CA MET A 137 -3.07 -40.00 -14.99
C MET A 137 -3.53 -40.39 -16.40
N GLU A 138 -3.66 -39.43 -17.31
CA GLU A 138 -4.05 -39.67 -18.70
C GLU A 138 -3.00 -40.48 -19.47
N THR A 139 -1.71 -40.14 -19.33
CA THR A 139 -0.61 -40.89 -19.97
C THR A 139 -0.48 -42.34 -19.48
N LEU A 140 -0.81 -42.60 -18.21
CA LEU A 140 -0.90 -43.96 -17.66
C LEU A 140 -2.09 -44.73 -18.25
N SER A 141 -3.23 -44.08 -18.49
CA SER A 141 -4.39 -44.71 -19.14
C SER A 141 -4.15 -45.00 -20.63
N GLU A 142 -3.54 -44.09 -21.38
CA GLU A 142 -3.19 -44.30 -22.80
C GLU A 142 -2.16 -45.42 -22.99
N SER A 143 -1.23 -45.62 -22.04
CA SER A 143 -0.26 -46.72 -22.11
C SER A 143 -0.89 -48.11 -21.92
N SER A 144 -2.15 -48.18 -21.46
CA SER A 144 -2.91 -49.43 -21.33
C SER A 144 -3.68 -49.82 -22.59
N GLU A 145 -3.91 -48.89 -23.53
CA GLU A 145 -4.62 -49.13 -24.79
C GLU A 145 -3.65 -48.95 -25.99
N GLY A 146 -3.08 -50.06 -26.49
CA GLY A 146 -2.06 -50.01 -27.53
C GLY A 146 -2.57 -49.61 -28.92
N SER A 147 -1.96 -48.60 -29.56
CA SER A 147 -1.64 -48.54 -31.02
C SER A 147 -0.91 -47.23 -31.46
N PRO A 148 -0.03 -47.23 -32.51
CA PRO A 148 0.72 -46.05 -32.98
C PRO A 148 0.12 -45.32 -34.21
N PRO A 149 0.39 -43.99 -34.38
CA PRO A 149 1.33 -43.55 -35.44
C PRO A 149 2.25 -42.40 -34.97
N LYS A 150 3.56 -42.66 -34.88
CA LYS A 150 4.55 -41.81 -34.19
C LYS A 150 4.92 -40.48 -34.89
N LYS A 151 4.64 -40.30 -36.19
CA LYS A 151 5.14 -39.12 -36.95
C LYS A 151 4.27 -37.86 -36.86
N ARG A 152 2.93 -37.99 -36.75
CA ARG A 152 2.03 -36.83 -36.58
C ARG A 152 2.11 -36.25 -35.16
N LYS A 153 2.24 -37.11 -34.15
CA LYS A 153 2.43 -36.68 -32.76
C LYS A 153 3.74 -35.90 -32.57
N GLU A 154 4.80 -36.25 -33.31
CA GLU A 154 6.09 -35.54 -33.25
C GLU A 154 6.01 -34.12 -33.84
N THR A 155 5.24 -33.91 -34.92
CA THR A 155 5.04 -32.58 -35.50
C THR A 155 4.20 -31.69 -34.58
N GLU A 156 3.15 -32.24 -33.97
CA GLU A 156 2.32 -31.52 -32.99
C GLU A 156 3.13 -31.12 -31.74
N LEU A 157 4.01 -32.01 -31.26
CA LEU A 157 4.91 -31.72 -30.14
C LEU A 157 5.92 -30.61 -30.46
N LYS A 158 6.45 -30.59 -31.69
CA LYS A 158 7.35 -29.52 -32.15
C LYS A 158 6.62 -28.18 -32.26
N GLU A 159 5.39 -28.18 -32.76
CA GLU A 159 4.56 -26.98 -32.90
C GLU A 159 4.18 -26.40 -31.52
N LEU A 160 3.83 -27.27 -30.56
CA LEU A 160 3.60 -26.86 -29.16
C LEU A 160 4.85 -26.26 -28.51
N LEU A 161 6.04 -26.83 -28.75
CA LEU A 161 7.31 -26.29 -28.23
C LEU A 161 7.63 -24.90 -28.80
N ILE A 162 7.32 -24.67 -30.09
CA ILE A 162 7.50 -23.38 -30.74
C ILE A 162 6.57 -22.34 -30.08
N SER A 163 5.28 -22.67 -29.93
CA SER A 163 4.29 -21.79 -29.28
C SER A 163 4.67 -21.45 -27.84
N LEU A 164 5.14 -22.42 -27.06
CA LEU A 164 5.64 -22.21 -25.69
C LEU A 164 6.83 -21.24 -25.65
N LYS A 165 7.74 -21.37 -26.61
CA LYS A 165 8.93 -20.51 -26.69
C LYS A 165 8.59 -19.10 -27.15
N GLU A 166 7.63 -18.95 -28.05
CA GLU A 166 7.10 -17.64 -28.45
C GLU A 166 6.40 -16.93 -27.29
N GLN A 167 5.61 -17.66 -26.51
CA GLN A 167 4.93 -17.14 -25.32
C GLN A 167 5.94 -16.70 -24.24
N GLU A 168 6.98 -17.51 -23.98
CA GLU A 168 8.06 -17.14 -23.06
C GLU A 168 8.79 -15.86 -23.50
N MET A 169 9.02 -15.70 -24.80
CA MET A 169 9.68 -14.51 -25.35
C MET A 169 8.78 -13.27 -25.29
N ALA A 170 7.47 -13.42 -25.52
CA ALA A 170 6.48 -12.36 -25.35
C ALA A 170 6.40 -11.88 -23.89
N ASP A 171 6.36 -12.79 -22.92
CA ASP A 171 6.32 -12.44 -21.49
C ASP A 171 7.59 -11.72 -21.04
N ARG A 172 8.76 -12.16 -21.53
CA ARG A 172 10.04 -11.48 -21.30
C ARG A 172 10.06 -10.08 -21.90
N LYS A 173 9.41 -9.85 -23.03
CA LYS A 173 9.29 -8.53 -23.65
C LYS A 173 8.33 -7.63 -22.84
N ALA A 174 7.14 -8.15 -22.50
CA ALA A 174 6.14 -7.42 -21.72
C ALA A 174 6.66 -7.00 -20.33
N THR A 175 7.45 -7.87 -19.68
CA THR A 175 8.09 -7.53 -18.38
C THR A 175 9.15 -6.43 -18.51
N ARG A 176 9.86 -6.32 -19.64
CA ARG A 176 10.80 -5.22 -19.91
C ARG A 176 10.07 -3.91 -20.20
N GLU A 177 9.01 -3.96 -21.00
CA GLU A 177 8.17 -2.79 -21.30
C GLU A 177 7.51 -2.24 -20.03
N ASN A 178 6.89 -3.10 -19.21
CA ASN A 178 6.28 -2.68 -17.94
C ASN A 178 7.31 -2.06 -16.96
N LYS A 179 8.56 -2.54 -16.94
CA LYS A 179 9.64 -1.92 -16.17
C LYS A 179 10.01 -0.53 -16.69
N ASN A 180 10.05 -0.36 -18.01
CA ASN A 180 10.31 0.93 -18.64
C ASN A 180 9.16 1.92 -18.40
N ASP A 181 7.91 1.49 -18.54
CA ASP A 181 6.74 2.33 -18.31
C ASP A 181 6.67 2.80 -16.86
N LYS A 182 6.92 1.91 -15.89
CA LYS A 182 7.03 2.27 -14.48
C LYS A 182 8.15 3.28 -14.21
N LYS A 183 9.28 3.17 -14.91
CA LYS A 183 10.40 4.12 -14.80
C LYS A 183 10.02 5.49 -15.37
N ILE A 184 9.34 5.51 -16.51
CA ILE A 184 8.82 6.74 -17.14
C ILE A 184 7.79 7.41 -16.23
N MET A 185 6.83 6.65 -15.71
CA MET A 185 5.80 7.16 -14.81
C MET A 185 6.39 7.74 -13.52
N ARG A 186 7.37 7.04 -12.92
CA ARG A 186 8.11 7.57 -11.75
C ARG A 186 8.83 8.88 -12.08
N MET A 187 9.46 8.99 -13.26
CA MET A 187 10.12 10.22 -13.68
C MET A 187 9.13 11.37 -13.88
N LEU A 188 7.96 11.10 -14.48
CA LEU A 188 6.90 12.09 -14.67
C LEU A 188 6.34 12.60 -13.33
N VAL A 189 6.09 11.71 -12.37
CA VAL A 189 5.64 12.08 -11.01
C VAL A 189 6.67 12.97 -10.32
N VAL A 190 7.96 12.62 -10.40
CA VAL A 190 9.04 13.45 -9.83
C VAL A 190 9.11 14.82 -10.51
N ARG A 191 8.93 14.88 -11.83
CA ARG A 191 8.95 16.13 -12.61
C ARG A 191 7.74 17.01 -12.30
N ALA A 192 6.55 16.43 -12.15
CA ALA A 192 5.33 17.15 -11.75
C ALA A 192 5.49 17.73 -10.34
N ARG A 193 6.05 16.96 -9.40
CA ARG A 193 6.31 17.41 -8.03
C ARG A 193 7.35 18.54 -7.95
N MET A 194 8.38 18.51 -8.80
CA MET A 194 9.34 19.62 -8.90
C MET A 194 8.68 20.88 -9.46
N ARG A 195 7.82 20.76 -10.49
CA ARG A 195 7.10 21.91 -11.05
C ARG A 195 6.14 22.56 -10.06
N ALA A 196 5.43 21.77 -9.27
CA ALA A 196 4.51 22.26 -8.24
C ALA A 196 5.22 22.98 -7.07
N ARG A 197 6.53 22.76 -6.88
CA ARG A 197 7.34 23.45 -5.85
C ARG A 197 7.97 24.77 -6.32
N THR A 198 7.93 25.04 -7.63
CA THR A 198 8.53 26.22 -8.25
C THR A 198 7.51 27.26 -8.69
N CYS A 199 6.22 27.03 -8.42
CA CYS A 199 5.14 27.98 -8.64
C CYS A 199 4.64 28.52 -7.30
#